data_AF-V5C769-F1
#
_entry.id   AF-V5C769-F1
#
_cell.length_a   1.000
_cell.length_b   1.000
_cell.length_c   1.000
_cell.angle_alpha   90.00
_cell.angle_beta   90.00
_cell.angle_gamma   90.00
#
_symmetry.space_group_name_H-M   'P 1'
#
loop_
_entity.id
_entity.type
_entity.pdbx_description
1 polymer ?
#
loop_
_entity_poly.entity_id
_entity_poly.type
_entity_poly.pdbx_seq_one_letter_code
_entity_poly.pdbx_strand_id
1 'polypeptide(L)'
;MNELTLMQRIAVWILPVIFAITVHETAHGWVAKKYGDSTADRLGRLTLNPIKHIDPLGTIIIPGLLLLTGTGFIFGWAKPVPVDARNFKKPLHDMAIVALAGPVSNILMAIGWALLARIGVNIGTNAEYISLPFIYTGIAGISINLVLALINLLPIPPLDGSRILTGLLPHRLAWQYNQLERYGFIILLLLLYTKILNTILAYPMYIAQNLFLSLAGLN
;
A
#
# COMPACT_ATOMS: atom_id res chain seq x y z
N MET A 1 3.40 1.35 22.06
CA MET A 1 3.90 2.41 21.16
C MET A 1 3.77 3.82 21.73
N ASN A 2 2.83 4.10 22.65
CA ASN A 2 2.65 5.46 23.18
C ASN A 2 3.84 5.99 23.99
N GLU A 3 4.59 5.09 24.61
CA GLU A 3 5.84 5.36 25.36
C GLU A 3 7.07 5.62 24.47
N LEU A 4 6.98 5.40 23.15
CA LEU A 4 8.12 5.60 22.25
C LEU A 4 8.32 7.09 21.95
N THR A 5 9.58 7.53 22.02
CA THR A 5 9.97 8.87 21.55
C THR A 5 9.68 9.02 20.06
N LEU A 6 9.56 10.26 19.58
CA LEU A 6 9.32 10.54 18.16
C LEU A 6 10.36 9.85 17.26
N MET A 7 11.65 9.90 17.64
CA MET A 7 12.73 9.28 16.88
C MET A 7 12.59 7.75 16.80
N GLN A 8 12.20 7.11 17.91
CA GLN A 8 11.94 5.66 17.93
C GLN A 8 10.75 5.29 17.06
N ARG A 9 9.67 6.09 17.08
CA ARG A 9 8.52 5.87 16.20
C ARG A 9 8.92 5.98 14.73
N ILE A 10 9.69 7.00 14.37
CA ILE A 10 10.20 7.16 13.01
C ILE A 10 11.03 5.93 12.61
N ALA A 11 11.97 5.49 13.45
CA ALA A 11 12.81 4.33 13.17
C ALA A 11 11.99 3.03 12.97
N VAL A 12 10.95 2.84 13.78
CA VAL A 12 10.06 1.67 13.69
C VAL A 12 9.24 1.68 12.39
N TRP A 13 8.77 2.84 11.94
CA TRP A 13 7.85 2.97 10.79
C TRP A 13 8.53 3.19 9.45
N ILE A 14 9.72 3.80 9.42
CA ILE A 14 10.35 4.24 8.18
C ILE A 14 10.64 3.07 7.22
N LEU A 15 11.21 1.97 7.73
CA LEU A 15 11.53 0.81 6.90
C LEU A 15 10.25 0.15 6.37
N PRO A 16 9.26 -0.21 7.21
CA PRO A 16 8.07 -0.84 6.66
C PRO A 16 7.29 0.03 5.68
N VAL A 17 7.19 1.34 5.90
CA VAL A 17 6.53 2.26 4.96
C VAL A 17 7.25 2.31 3.62
N ILE A 18 8.58 2.47 3.65
CA ILE A 18 9.39 2.52 2.44
C ILE A 18 9.23 1.22 1.65
N PHE A 19 9.42 0.07 2.30
CA PHE A 19 9.30 -1.22 1.62
C PHE A 19 7.90 -1.49 1.10
N ALA A 20 6.86 -1.13 1.86
CA ALA A 20 5.48 -1.33 1.42
C ALA A 20 5.20 -0.58 0.11
N ILE A 21 5.67 0.66 -0.02
CA ILE A 21 5.49 1.44 -1.25
C ILE A 21 6.37 0.90 -2.39
N THR A 22 7.66 0.68 -2.14
CA THR A 22 8.59 0.31 -3.22
C THR A 22 8.32 -1.07 -3.79
N VAL A 23 8.01 -2.05 -2.94
CA VAL A 23 7.71 -3.41 -3.38
C VAL A 23 6.38 -3.45 -4.12
N HIS A 24 5.37 -2.70 -3.66
CA HIS A 24 4.08 -2.53 -4.34
C HIS A 24 4.23 -2.01 -5.78
N GLU A 25 4.91 -0.88 -5.93
CA GLU A 25 5.15 -0.26 -7.23
C GLU A 25 6.00 -1.15 -8.15
N THR A 26 7.03 -1.79 -7.58
CA THR A 26 7.87 -2.73 -8.34
C THR A 26 7.08 -3.97 -8.77
N ALA A 27 6.14 -4.45 -7.95
CA ALA A 27 5.29 -5.58 -8.29
C ALA A 27 4.39 -5.27 -9.49
N HIS A 28 3.78 -4.08 -9.56
CA HIS A 28 3.04 -3.65 -10.75
C HIS A 28 3.92 -3.69 -12.00
N GLY A 29 5.10 -3.05 -11.97
CA GLY A 29 6.01 -3.02 -13.12
C GLY A 29 6.51 -4.42 -13.52
N TRP A 30 6.78 -5.29 -12.55
CA TRP A 30 7.25 -6.65 -12.80
C TRP A 30 6.18 -7.51 -13.45
N VAL A 31 4.93 -7.45 -12.97
CA VAL A 31 3.81 -8.15 -13.58
C VAL A 31 3.50 -7.56 -14.96
N ALA A 32 3.51 -6.23 -15.12
CA ALA A 32 3.30 -5.57 -16.42
C ALA A 32 4.30 -6.07 -17.47
N LYS A 33 5.58 -6.17 -17.11
CA LYS A 33 6.64 -6.71 -17.98
C LYS A 33 6.34 -8.15 -18.40
N LYS A 34 5.82 -8.99 -17.52
CA LYS A 34 5.42 -10.38 -17.85
C LYS A 34 4.26 -10.46 -18.83
N TYR A 35 3.35 -9.48 -18.80
CA TYR A 35 2.23 -9.38 -19.73
C TYR A 35 2.56 -8.62 -21.04
N GLY A 36 3.81 -8.19 -21.20
CA GLY A 36 4.32 -7.59 -22.44
C GLY A 36 4.64 -6.09 -22.37
N ASP A 37 4.36 -5.43 -21.24
CA ASP A 37 4.66 -4.01 -21.07
C ASP A 37 6.02 -3.78 -20.36
N SER A 38 7.06 -3.53 -21.15
CA SER A 38 8.40 -3.23 -20.63
C SER A 38 8.62 -1.72 -20.34
N THR A 39 7.58 -0.89 -20.31
CA THR A 39 7.71 0.58 -20.17
C THR A 39 8.44 0.98 -18.89
N ALA A 40 7.99 0.45 -17.75
CA ALA A 40 8.63 0.69 -16.45
C ALA A 40 10.12 0.28 -16.43
N ASP A 41 10.44 -0.87 -17.01
CA ASP A 41 11.80 -1.40 -17.07
C ASP A 41 12.72 -0.51 -17.91
N ARG A 42 12.26 -0.13 -19.11
CA ARG A 42 12.99 0.78 -20.02
C ARG A 42 13.23 2.17 -19.42
N LEU A 43 12.31 2.65 -18.58
CA LEU A 43 12.44 3.93 -17.88
C LEU A 43 13.28 3.82 -16.58
N GLY A 44 13.84 2.65 -16.27
CA GLY A 44 14.62 2.41 -15.05
C GLY A 44 13.77 2.54 -13.78
N ARG A 45 12.46 2.30 -13.88
CA ARG A 45 11.46 2.38 -12.80
C ARG A 45 11.24 1.05 -12.10
N LEU A 46 11.66 -0.06 -12.72
CA LEU A 46 11.59 -1.39 -12.12
C LEU A 46 12.76 -1.60 -11.13
N THR A 47 12.67 -0.99 -9.95
CA THR A 47 13.75 -0.98 -8.96
C THR A 47 13.21 -0.84 -7.55
N LEU A 48 13.86 -1.50 -6.59
CA LEU A 48 13.57 -1.37 -5.17
C LEU A 48 14.17 -0.10 -4.55
N ASN A 49 14.83 0.75 -5.33
CA ASN A 49 15.35 2.03 -4.85
C ASN A 49 14.18 3.01 -4.55
N PRO A 50 13.93 3.38 -3.28
CA PRO A 50 12.80 4.22 -2.90
C PRO A 50 12.83 5.61 -3.48
N ILE A 51 14.02 6.17 -3.73
CA ILE A 51 14.18 7.50 -4.30
C ILE A 51 13.48 7.61 -5.65
N LYS A 52 13.46 6.52 -6.42
CA LYS A 52 12.78 6.49 -7.70
C LYS A 52 11.25 6.57 -7.53
N HIS A 53 10.68 6.15 -6.41
CA HIS A 53 9.23 6.12 -6.19
C HIS A 53 8.68 7.33 -5.43
N ILE A 54 9.53 8.29 -5.05
CA ILE A 54 9.10 9.50 -4.35
C ILE A 54 8.49 10.51 -5.34
N ASP A 55 7.33 11.05 -4.97
CA ASP A 55 6.77 12.27 -5.54
C ASP A 55 6.98 13.41 -4.53
N PRO A 56 7.76 14.47 -4.85
CA PRO A 56 7.98 15.58 -3.92
C PRO A 56 6.68 16.25 -3.44
N LEU A 57 5.66 16.35 -4.31
CA LEU A 57 4.36 16.91 -3.93
C LEU A 57 3.59 15.92 -3.08
N GLY A 58 3.39 14.70 -3.58
CA GLY A 58 2.53 13.69 -2.97
C GLY A 58 3.10 13.06 -1.70
N THR A 59 4.42 12.90 -1.62
CA THR A 59 5.09 12.18 -0.52
C THR A 59 5.62 13.12 0.56
N ILE A 60 5.92 14.39 0.24
CA ILE A 60 6.56 15.33 1.19
C ILE A 60 5.65 16.53 1.47
N ILE A 61 5.30 17.31 0.43
CA ILE A 61 4.65 18.61 0.61
C ILE A 61 3.21 18.44 1.14
N ILE A 62 2.40 17.59 0.51
CA ILE A 62 0.99 17.40 0.88
C ILE A 62 0.86 16.82 2.30
N PRO A 63 1.54 15.71 2.67
CA PRO A 63 1.55 15.23 4.03
C PRO A 63 2.03 16.27 5.05
N GLY A 64 3.08 17.04 4.72
CA GLY A 64 3.62 18.10 5.57
C GLY A 64 2.62 19.22 5.85
N LEU A 65 1.92 19.70 4.83
CA LEU A 65 0.86 20.70 4.98
C LEU A 65 -0.32 20.19 5.79
N LEU A 66 -0.74 18.93 5.58
CA LEU A 66 -1.82 18.31 6.35
C LEU A 66 -1.48 18.17 7.84
N LEU A 67 -0.22 17.85 8.15
CA LEU A 67 0.31 17.84 9.52
C LEU A 67 0.26 19.23 10.17
N LEU A 68 0.71 20.27 9.45
CA LEU A 68 0.73 21.65 9.95
C LEU A 68 -0.67 22.24 10.16
N THR A 69 -1.62 21.87 9.31
CA THR A 69 -3.01 22.35 9.38
C THR A 69 -3.85 21.63 10.43
N GLY A 70 -3.33 20.56 11.06
CA GLY A 70 -4.01 19.85 12.14
C GLY A 70 -5.33 19.20 11.73
N THR A 71 -5.54 18.96 10.42
CA THR A 71 -6.81 18.47 9.85
C THR A 71 -7.21 17.08 10.35
N GLY A 72 -6.33 16.38 11.06
CA GLY A 72 -6.60 15.09 11.70
C GLY A 72 -6.55 13.89 10.74
N PHE A 73 -6.18 14.10 9.48
CA PHE A 73 -5.87 13.03 8.53
C PHE A 73 -4.59 13.36 7.74
N ILE A 74 -3.79 12.34 7.46
CA ILE A 74 -2.59 12.46 6.63
C ILE A 74 -2.85 11.68 5.35
N PHE A 75 -2.65 12.33 4.21
CA PHE A 75 -2.77 11.73 2.91
C PHE A 75 -1.55 12.07 2.07
N GLY A 76 -1.09 11.10 1.29
CA GLY A 76 0.01 11.26 0.37
C GLY A 76 0.03 10.12 -0.63
N TRP A 77 0.75 10.31 -1.73
CA TRP A 77 0.92 9.30 -2.77
C TRP A 77 2.39 9.21 -3.17
N ALA A 78 2.77 8.03 -3.65
CA ALA A 78 4.04 7.79 -4.31
C ALA A 78 3.94 8.13 -5.79
N LYS A 79 5.08 8.31 -6.45
CA LYS A 79 5.13 8.42 -7.90
C LYS A 79 4.91 7.01 -8.48
N PRO A 80 3.80 6.73 -9.17
CA PRO A 80 3.48 5.38 -9.61
C PRO A 80 4.42 4.90 -10.71
N VAL A 81 4.54 3.59 -10.86
CA VAL A 81 5.24 2.95 -11.98
C VAL A 81 4.38 3.03 -13.25
N PRO A 82 4.94 3.47 -14.39
CA PRO A 82 4.16 3.61 -15.61
C PRO A 82 3.79 2.25 -16.18
N VAL A 83 2.51 2.06 -16.45
CA VAL A 83 1.94 0.86 -17.09
C VAL A 83 1.16 1.30 -18.33
N ASP A 84 1.48 0.76 -19.49
CA ASP A 84 0.83 1.04 -20.76
C ASP A 84 0.00 -0.16 -21.23
N ALA A 85 -1.33 -0.03 -21.07
CA ALA A 85 -2.28 -1.07 -21.44
C ALA A 85 -2.25 -1.45 -22.93
N ARG A 86 -1.72 -0.57 -23.80
CA ARG A 86 -1.63 -0.82 -25.26
C ARG A 86 -0.63 -1.92 -25.61
N ASN A 87 0.32 -2.20 -24.71
CA ASN A 87 1.32 -3.25 -24.89
C ASN A 87 0.80 -4.64 -24.50
N PHE A 88 -0.36 -4.72 -23.84
CA PHE A 88 -0.95 -5.98 -23.40
C PHE A 88 -1.71 -6.69 -24.52
N LYS A 89 -1.73 -8.03 -24.44
CA LYS A 89 -2.52 -8.86 -25.37
C LYS A 89 -4.02 -8.73 -25.08
N LYS A 90 -4.41 -8.65 -23.80
CA LYS A 90 -5.78 -8.45 -23.35
C LYS A 90 -5.84 -7.24 -22.41
N PRO A 91 -5.91 -6.00 -22.93
CA PRO A 91 -5.67 -4.78 -22.16
C PRO A 91 -6.42 -4.67 -20.83
N LEU A 92 -7.73 -4.95 -20.82
CA LEU A 92 -8.55 -4.83 -19.60
C LEU A 92 -8.23 -5.90 -18.57
N HIS A 93 -8.11 -7.15 -19.01
CA HIS A 93 -7.82 -8.29 -18.15
C HIS A 93 -6.41 -8.24 -17.57
N ASP A 94 -5.42 -7.97 -18.43
CA ASP A 94 -4.02 -7.94 -18.03
C ASP A 94 -3.75 -6.74 -17.11
N MET A 95 -4.40 -5.59 -17.36
CA MET A 95 -4.36 -4.45 -16.44
C MET A 95 -4.96 -4.78 -15.07
N ALA A 96 -6.05 -5.55 -14.99
CA ALA A 96 -6.59 -5.98 -13.70
C ALA A 96 -5.63 -6.89 -12.92
N ILE A 97 -4.92 -7.78 -13.61
CA ILE A 97 -3.90 -8.64 -12.98
C ILE A 97 -2.70 -7.82 -12.50
N VAL A 98 -2.25 -6.86 -13.31
CA VAL A 98 -1.20 -5.92 -12.92
C VAL A 98 -1.62 -5.10 -11.70
N ALA A 99 -2.85 -4.57 -11.69
CA ALA A 99 -3.40 -3.83 -10.57
C ALA A 99 -3.50 -4.69 -9.30
N LEU A 100 -3.81 -5.98 -9.42
CA LEU A 100 -3.81 -6.91 -8.28
C LEU A 100 -2.41 -7.19 -7.71
N ALA A 101 -1.35 -7.01 -8.50
CA ALA A 101 0.02 -7.33 -8.09
C ALA A 101 0.48 -6.53 -6.86
N GLY A 102 0.13 -5.24 -6.80
CA GLY A 102 0.48 -4.36 -5.68
C GLY A 102 -0.16 -4.77 -4.35
N PRO A 103 -1.50 -4.92 -4.27
CA PRO A 103 -2.16 -5.43 -3.06
C PRO A 103 -1.65 -6.80 -2.62
N VAL A 104 -1.42 -7.71 -3.59
CA VAL A 104 -0.87 -9.04 -3.28
C VAL A 104 0.55 -8.94 -2.71
N SER A 105 1.42 -8.10 -3.27
CA SER A 105 2.76 -7.93 -2.72
C SER A 105 2.75 -7.37 -1.31
N ASN A 106 1.80 -6.47 -0.99
CA ASN A 106 1.65 -5.94 0.36
C ASN A 106 1.19 -7.02 1.34
N ILE A 107 0.23 -7.86 0.95
CA ILE A 107 -0.18 -9.00 1.78
C ILE A 107 1.00 -9.93 2.04
N LEU A 108 1.82 -10.24 1.03
CA LEU A 108 3.03 -11.06 1.20
C LEU A 108 4.06 -10.39 2.11
N MET A 109 4.26 -9.08 1.98
CA MET A 109 5.13 -8.30 2.87
C MET A 109 4.61 -8.31 4.31
N ALA A 110 3.30 -8.21 4.53
CA ALA A 110 2.70 -8.31 5.87
C ALA A 110 3.00 -9.67 6.52
N ILE A 111 3.05 -10.76 5.74
CA ILE A 111 3.46 -12.08 6.27
C ILE A 111 4.93 -12.02 6.71
N GLY A 112 5.81 -11.45 5.90
CA GLY A 112 7.22 -11.25 6.26
C GLY A 112 7.40 -10.46 7.55
N TRP A 113 6.64 -9.37 7.71
CA TRP A 113 6.65 -8.56 8.94
C TRP A 113 6.07 -9.30 10.16
N ALA A 114 5.06 -10.16 9.97
CA ALA A 114 4.53 -11.01 11.04
C ALA A 114 5.56 -12.05 11.51
N LEU A 115 6.31 -12.65 10.58
CA LEU A 115 7.42 -13.53 10.93
C LEU A 115 8.53 -12.78 11.68
N LEU A 116 8.83 -11.54 11.28
CA LEU A 116 9.80 -10.70 11.99
C LEU A 116 9.34 -10.40 13.44
N ALA A 117 8.06 -10.05 13.62
CA ALA A 117 7.49 -9.85 14.96
C ALA A 117 7.57 -11.13 15.79
N ARG A 118 7.29 -12.30 15.19
CA ARG A 118 7.38 -13.60 15.87
C ARG A 118 8.79 -13.93 16.34
N ILE A 119 9.81 -13.57 15.57
CA ILE A 119 11.22 -13.69 16.02
C ILE A 119 11.42 -12.86 17.30
N GLY A 120 10.94 -11.62 17.32
CA GLY A 120 10.99 -10.77 18.51
C GLY A 120 10.29 -11.39 19.72
N VAL A 121 9.10 -11.96 19.54
CA VAL A 121 8.37 -12.67 20.61
C VAL A 121 9.16 -13.87 21.14
N ASN A 122 9.76 -14.67 20.26
CA ASN A 122 10.54 -15.85 20.66
C ASN A 122 11.84 -15.52 21.39
N ILE A 123 12.48 -14.39 21.10
CA ILE A 123 13.63 -13.89 21.87
C ILE A 123 13.22 -13.59 23.32
N GLY A 124 11.97 -13.17 23.51
CA GLY A 124 11.37 -12.96 24.82
C GLY A 124 11.97 -11.78 25.60
N THR A 125 11.77 -11.80 26.91
CA THR A 125 12.16 -10.72 27.83
C THR A 125 13.65 -10.72 28.18
N ASN A 126 14.37 -11.81 27.89
CA ASN A 126 15.79 -11.96 28.24
C ASN A 126 16.70 -10.99 27.47
N ALA A 127 16.25 -10.50 26.31
CA ALA A 127 16.95 -9.50 25.50
C ALA A 127 15.97 -8.44 24.99
N GLU A 128 15.31 -7.74 25.91
CA GLU A 128 14.26 -6.75 25.62
C GLU A 128 14.70 -5.67 24.61
N TYR A 129 15.94 -5.20 24.70
CA TYR A 129 16.52 -4.24 23.76
C TYR A 129 16.56 -4.73 22.32
N ILE A 130 16.53 -6.04 22.09
CA ILE A 130 16.50 -6.67 20.77
C ILE A 130 15.07 -7.08 20.42
N SER A 131 14.31 -7.65 21.34
CA SER A 131 12.95 -8.14 21.04
C SER A 131 11.97 -7.01 20.73
N LEU A 132 11.98 -5.90 21.48
CA LEU A 132 11.03 -4.81 21.29
C LEU A 132 11.10 -4.14 19.91
N PRO A 133 12.28 -3.78 19.37
CA PRO A 133 12.37 -3.25 18.00
C PRO A 133 11.78 -4.21 16.96
N PHE A 134 12.06 -5.51 17.05
CA PHE A 134 11.53 -6.50 16.10
C PHE A 134 10.01 -6.59 16.17
N ILE A 135 9.44 -6.62 17.38
CA ILE A 135 7.99 -6.65 17.59
C ILE A 135 7.35 -5.37 17.05
N TYR A 136 7.85 -4.20 17.44
CA TYR A 136 7.25 -2.93 17.02
C TYR A 136 7.37 -2.68 15.52
N THR A 137 8.53 -2.96 14.91
CA THR A 137 8.71 -2.84 13.46
C THR A 137 7.86 -3.86 12.72
N GLY A 138 7.72 -5.09 13.22
CA GLY A 138 6.83 -6.09 12.65
C GLY A 138 5.35 -5.68 12.72
N ILE A 139 4.88 -5.17 13.86
CA ILE A 139 3.50 -4.64 14.00
C ILE A 139 3.27 -3.46 13.05
N ALA A 140 4.21 -2.52 12.98
CA ALA A 140 4.12 -1.39 12.05
C ALA A 140 4.08 -1.87 10.59
N GLY A 141 4.88 -2.88 10.25
CA GLY A 141 4.93 -3.46 8.92
C GLY A 141 3.70 -4.24 8.52
N ILE A 142 3.11 -5.02 9.43
CA ILE A 142 1.78 -5.62 9.22
C ILE A 142 0.78 -4.50 8.94
N SER A 143 0.73 -3.50 9.82
CA SER A 143 -0.27 -2.43 9.77
C SER A 143 -0.24 -1.67 8.45
N ILE A 144 0.92 -1.15 8.03
CA ILE A 144 1.01 -0.35 6.80
C ILE A 144 0.71 -1.19 5.55
N ASN A 145 1.18 -2.43 5.48
CA ASN A 145 0.96 -3.28 4.33
C ASN A 145 -0.52 -3.68 4.20
N LEU A 146 -1.19 -4.01 5.31
CA LEU A 146 -2.62 -4.28 5.30
C LEU A 146 -3.44 -3.05 4.92
N VAL A 147 -3.07 -1.86 5.43
CA VAL A 147 -3.73 -0.58 5.05
C VAL A 147 -3.61 -0.36 3.54
N LEU A 148 -2.40 -0.43 3.00
CA LEU A 148 -2.17 -0.19 1.58
C LEU A 148 -2.81 -1.28 0.71
N ALA A 149 -2.82 -2.55 1.12
CA ALA A 149 -3.50 -3.61 0.40
C ALA A 149 -5.02 -3.38 0.37
N LEU A 150 -5.64 -3.12 1.52
CA LEU A 150 -7.10 -2.98 1.62
C LEU A 150 -7.60 -1.70 0.94
N ILE A 151 -6.90 -0.57 1.09
CA ILE A 151 -7.22 0.67 0.37
C ILE A 151 -7.14 0.42 -1.13
N ASN A 152 -6.04 -0.17 -1.62
CA ASN A 152 -5.88 -0.42 -3.05
C ASN A 152 -6.79 -1.52 -3.59
N LEU A 153 -7.53 -2.26 -2.77
CA LEU A 153 -8.58 -3.16 -3.25
C LEU A 153 -9.95 -2.47 -3.39
N LEU A 154 -10.10 -1.23 -2.94
CA LEU A 154 -11.35 -0.49 -3.08
C LEU A 154 -11.59 -0.10 -4.54
N PRO A 155 -12.82 -0.27 -5.07
CA PRO A 155 -13.18 0.07 -6.44
C PRO A 155 -13.42 1.58 -6.59
N ILE A 156 -12.41 2.40 -6.26
CA ILE A 156 -12.47 3.86 -6.30
C ILE A 156 -11.23 4.36 -7.06
N PRO A 157 -11.37 5.00 -8.23
CA PRO A 157 -10.22 5.61 -8.90
C PRO A 157 -9.60 6.69 -8.00
N PRO A 158 -8.27 6.88 -7.98
CA PRO A 158 -7.26 6.23 -8.83
C PRO A 158 -6.70 4.91 -8.28
N LEU A 159 -7.32 4.30 -7.25
CA LEU A 159 -6.79 3.10 -6.58
C LEU A 159 -6.83 1.86 -7.49
N ASP A 160 -5.97 0.88 -7.23
CA ASP A 160 -5.84 -0.33 -8.07
C ASP A 160 -7.16 -1.10 -8.22
N GLY A 161 -7.98 -1.15 -7.18
CA GLY A 161 -9.25 -1.85 -7.13
C GLY A 161 -10.22 -1.34 -8.18
N SER A 162 -10.10 -0.08 -8.60
CA SER A 162 -10.85 0.46 -9.73
C SER A 162 -10.47 -0.23 -11.04
N ARG A 163 -9.17 -0.46 -11.29
CA ARG A 163 -8.67 -1.17 -12.47
C ARG A 163 -9.00 -2.67 -12.43
N ILE A 164 -8.94 -3.27 -11.25
CA ILE A 164 -9.40 -4.66 -11.03
C ILE A 164 -10.87 -4.77 -11.43
N LEU A 165 -11.72 -3.88 -10.92
CA LEU A 165 -13.14 -3.86 -11.26
C LEU A 165 -13.37 -3.64 -12.76
N THR A 166 -12.68 -2.67 -13.38
CA THR A 166 -12.78 -2.42 -14.83
C THR A 166 -12.46 -3.67 -15.66
N GLY A 167 -11.48 -4.48 -15.27
CA GLY A 167 -11.14 -5.71 -15.98
C GLY A 167 -12.14 -6.85 -15.79
N LEU A 168 -12.95 -6.82 -14.73
CA LEU A 168 -14.03 -7.79 -14.47
C LEU A 168 -15.36 -7.38 -15.14
N LEU A 169 -15.54 -6.11 -15.44
CA LEU A 169 -16.77 -5.59 -16.05
C LEU A 169 -16.84 -5.87 -17.56
N PRO A 170 -18.06 -6.08 -18.11
CA PRO A 170 -18.28 -6.04 -19.55
C PRO A 170 -17.85 -4.69 -20.14
N HIS A 171 -17.32 -4.71 -21.37
CA HIS A 171 -16.75 -3.53 -22.05
C HIS A 171 -17.58 -2.24 -21.95
N ARG A 172 -18.91 -2.33 -22.08
CA ARG A 172 -19.80 -1.16 -21.98
C ARG A 172 -19.80 -0.55 -20.58
N LEU A 173 -19.90 -1.38 -19.55
CA LEU A 173 -19.88 -0.94 -18.15
C LEU A 173 -18.49 -0.46 -17.75
N ALA A 174 -17.43 -1.15 -18.21
CA ALA A 174 -16.05 -0.73 -18.00
C ALA A 174 -15.81 0.68 -18.56
N TRP A 175 -16.31 0.98 -19.77
CA TRP A 175 -16.21 2.31 -20.37
C TRP A 175 -16.93 3.37 -19.54
N GLN A 176 -18.17 3.10 -19.10
CA GLN A 176 -18.94 4.03 -18.26
C GLN A 176 -18.25 4.26 -16.91
N TYR A 177 -17.76 3.19 -16.27
CA TYR A 177 -17.08 3.25 -14.99
C TYR A 177 -15.76 4.04 -15.08
N ASN A 178 -14.97 3.85 -16.15
CA ASN A 178 -13.75 4.61 -16.37
C ASN A 178 -13.99 6.13 -16.51
N GLN A 179 -15.22 6.57 -16.82
CA GLN A 179 -15.52 8.01 -16.81
C GLN A 179 -15.43 8.64 -15.43
N LEU A 180 -15.58 7.85 -14.36
CA LEU A 180 -15.42 8.30 -12.97
C LEU A 180 -13.97 8.62 -12.62
N GLU A 181 -12.99 8.15 -13.41
CA GLU A 181 -11.57 8.39 -13.17
C GLU A 181 -11.25 9.88 -13.03
N ARG A 182 -11.93 10.74 -13.81
CA ARG A 182 -11.77 12.21 -13.74
C ARG A 182 -12.16 12.83 -12.39
N TYR A 183 -13.05 12.18 -11.65
CA TYR A 183 -13.51 12.62 -10.33
C TYR A 183 -12.89 11.80 -9.20
N GLY A 184 -12.16 10.73 -9.53
CA GLY A 184 -11.66 9.75 -8.56
C GLY A 184 -10.90 10.37 -7.41
N PHE A 185 -9.96 11.27 -7.72
CA PHE A 185 -9.17 11.96 -6.70
C PHE A 185 -10.04 12.79 -5.74
N ILE A 186 -11.05 13.51 -6.26
CA ILE A 186 -11.97 14.31 -5.45
C ILE A 186 -12.84 13.39 -4.58
N ILE A 187 -13.35 12.30 -5.14
CA ILE A 187 -14.12 11.29 -4.40
C ILE A 187 -13.29 10.73 -3.25
N LEU A 188 -12.03 10.36 -3.50
CA LEU A 188 -11.13 9.84 -2.48
C LEU A 188 -10.89 10.85 -1.36
N LEU A 189 -10.63 12.12 -1.69
CA LEU A 189 -10.46 13.18 -0.69
C LEU A 189 -11.72 13.39 0.16
N LEU A 190 -12.91 13.39 -0.45
CA LEU A 190 -14.17 13.50 0.27
C LEU A 190 -14.40 12.32 1.22
N LEU A 191 -14.08 11.09 0.79
CA LEU A 191 -14.21 9.90 1.62
C LEU A 191 -13.23 9.89 2.80
N LEU A 192 -12.02 10.43 2.61
CA LEU A 192 -11.04 10.63 3.68
C LEU A 192 -11.52 11.68 4.68
N TYR A 193 -11.96 12.84 4.18
CA TYR A 193 -12.45 13.95 5.01
C TYR A 193 -13.67 13.56 5.85
N THR A 194 -14.64 12.88 5.23
CA THR A 194 -15.86 12.40 5.91
C THR A 194 -15.63 11.19 6.83
N LYS A 195 -14.41 10.63 6.85
CA LYS A 195 -14.04 9.40 7.59
C LYS A 195 -14.80 8.14 7.18
N ILE A 196 -15.59 8.18 6.10
CA ILE A 196 -16.31 7.02 5.56
C ILE A 196 -15.32 5.91 5.20
N LEU A 197 -14.16 6.29 4.64
CA LEU A 197 -13.10 5.33 4.30
C LEU A 197 -12.64 4.53 5.53
N ASN A 198 -12.45 5.22 6.67
CA ASN A 198 -12.04 4.57 7.92
C ASN A 198 -13.11 3.59 8.40
N THR A 199 -14.38 3.95 8.32
CA THR A 199 -15.50 3.08 8.72
C THR A 199 -15.58 1.83 7.84
N ILE A 200 -15.45 1.99 6.51
CA ILE A 200 -15.47 0.87 5.56
C ILE A 200 -14.30 -0.08 5.81
N LEU A 201 -13.11 0.47 6.07
CA LEU A 201 -11.91 -0.33 6.26
C LEU A 201 -11.76 -0.90 7.67
N ALA A 202 -12.44 -0.33 8.69
CA ALA A 202 -12.27 -0.72 10.08
C ALA A 202 -12.50 -2.23 10.31
N TYR A 203 -13.59 -2.77 9.77
CA TYR A 203 -13.95 -4.17 9.99
C TYR A 203 -13.01 -5.15 9.25
N PRO A 204 -12.75 -5.02 7.94
CA PRO A 204 -11.75 -5.84 7.26
C PRO A 204 -10.36 -5.72 7.89
N MET A 205 -9.97 -4.50 8.30
CA MET A 205 -8.70 -4.25 8.96
C MET A 205 -8.61 -4.98 10.29
N TYR A 206 -9.65 -4.93 11.12
CA TYR A 206 -9.67 -5.61 12.42
C TYR A 206 -9.47 -7.12 12.26
N ILE A 207 -10.20 -7.74 11.32
CA ILE A 207 -10.04 -9.18 11.03
C ILE A 207 -8.62 -9.48 10.55
N ALA A 208 -8.13 -8.72 9.58
CA ALA A 208 -6.80 -8.93 9.01
C ALA A 208 -5.70 -8.72 10.06
N GLN A 209 -5.78 -7.67 10.87
CA GLN A 209 -4.80 -7.44 11.95
C GLN A 209 -4.82 -8.56 12.97
N ASN A 210 -5.98 -9.01 13.42
CA ASN A 210 -6.05 -10.13 14.38
C ASN A 210 -5.44 -11.40 13.79
N LEU A 211 -5.72 -11.72 12.52
CA LEU A 211 -5.11 -12.86 11.86
C LEU A 211 -3.57 -12.75 11.83
N PHE A 212 -3.04 -11.61 11.41
CA PHE A 212 -1.59 -11.42 11.27
C PHE A 212 -0.86 -11.28 12.61
N LEU A 213 -1.50 -10.70 13.63
CA LEU A 213 -0.97 -10.64 14.99
C LEU A 213 -0.97 -12.02 15.65
N SER A 214 -1.98 -12.85 15.36
CA SER A 214 -1.97 -14.27 15.77
C SER A 214 -0.82 -15.02 15.09
N LEU A 215 -0.59 -14.82 13.79
CA LEU A 215 0.57 -15.38 13.09
C LEU A 215 1.90 -14.92 13.70
N ALA A 216 1.95 -13.68 14.21
CA ALA A 216 3.11 -13.13 14.92
C ALA A 216 3.27 -13.66 16.35
N GLY A 217 2.28 -14.37 16.91
CA GLY A 217 2.29 -14.84 18.30
C GLY A 217 2.04 -13.73 19.33
N LEU A 218 1.29 -12.69 18.95
CA LEU A 218 1.00 -11.51 19.77
C LEU A 218 -0.45 -11.45 20.30
N ASN A 219 -1.24 -12.50 20.04
CA ASN A 219 -2.63 -12.65 20.50
C ASN A 219 -2.77 -13.77 21.52
#